data_AF-A0A1I6PIM5-F1
#
_entry.id   AF-A0A1I6PIM5-F1
#
_cell.length_a   1.000
_cell.length_b   1.000
_cell.length_c   1.000
_cell.angle_alpha   90.00
_cell.angle_beta   90.00
_cell.angle_gamma   90.00
#
_symmetry.space_group_name_H-M   'P 1'
#
loop_
_entity.id
_entity.type
_entity.pdbx_description
1 polymer ?
#
loop_
_entity_poly.entity_id
_entity_poly.type
_entity_poly.pdbx_seq_one_letter_code
_entity_poly.pdbx_strand_id
1 'polypeptide(L)'
;MKKIIPLSIIALILLSFSCCKSSKAQTSNLVSSTKHFSVVNAYYTNWVGGQPGIKGLTIKVFIDNPTITLDSLYFRNKQTALKQDLIGNNKPFICSTTTSKSPDFILSDDPKKEYGNQAPNIVNNIPFQLKANEAVVSYNFNNTKFYKKIILKKQ
;
A
#
# COMPACT_ATOMS: atom_id res chain seq x y z
N MET A 1 -5.78 -45.09 54.10
CA MET A 1 -6.29 -45.35 52.73
C MET A 1 -7.63 -44.64 52.61
N LYS A 2 -7.94 -43.71 51.72
CA LYS A 2 -7.39 -43.23 50.45
C LYS A 2 -7.63 -41.71 50.39
N LYS A 3 -6.64 -40.92 49.93
CA LYS A 3 -6.82 -39.50 49.61
C LYS A 3 -7.54 -39.42 48.25
N ILE A 4 -8.86 -39.18 48.23
CA ILE A 4 -9.67 -39.15 46.99
C ILE A 4 -10.04 -37.71 46.60
N ILE A 5 -9.24 -36.71 46.98
CA ILE A 5 -9.53 -35.29 46.67
C ILE A 5 -8.31 -34.59 46.07
N PRO A 6 -7.83 -35.01 44.88
CA PRO A 6 -7.25 -34.01 43.99
C PRO A 6 -7.78 -34.07 42.55
N LEU A 7 -8.63 -35.03 42.20
CA LEU A 7 -9.03 -35.25 40.79
C LEU A 7 -10.08 -34.24 40.29
N SER A 8 -10.91 -33.69 41.18
CA SER A 8 -12.00 -32.76 40.79
C SER A 8 -11.50 -31.34 40.47
N ILE A 9 -10.31 -30.95 40.93
CA ILE A 9 -9.76 -29.59 40.75
C ILE A 9 -9.04 -29.47 39.40
N ILE A 10 -8.45 -30.57 38.91
CA ILE A 10 -7.76 -30.64 37.62
C ILE A 10 -8.73 -30.57 36.42
N ALA A 11 -9.96 -31.06 36.57
CA ALA A 11 -10.97 -31.00 35.52
C ALA A 11 -11.48 -29.57 35.25
N LEU A 12 -11.42 -28.67 36.25
CA LEU A 12 -11.93 -27.30 36.13
C LEU A 12 -10.94 -26.36 35.43
N ILE A 13 -9.65 -26.69 35.43
CA ILE A 13 -8.58 -25.90 34.80
C ILE A 13 -8.51 -26.11 33.28
N LEU A 14 -9.10 -27.20 32.76
CA LEU A 14 -9.07 -27.51 31.32
C LEU A 14 -10.17 -26.81 30.50
N LEU A 15 -11.14 -26.14 31.13
CA LEU A 15 -12.24 -25.44 30.44
C LEU A 15 -11.94 -23.96 30.13
N SER A 16 -10.80 -23.40 30.54
CA SER A 16 -10.51 -21.97 30.45
C SER A 16 -9.85 -21.49 29.14
N PHE A 17 -9.63 -22.37 28.15
CA PHE A 17 -8.99 -22.00 26.88
C PHE A 17 -9.93 -21.71 25.70
N SER A 18 -11.26 -21.74 25.87
CA SER A 18 -12.20 -21.43 24.78
C SER A 18 -12.52 -19.94 24.69
N CYS A 19 -11.54 -19.11 24.32
CA CYS A 19 -11.83 -17.81 23.69
C CYS A 19 -10.66 -17.25 22.87
N CYS A 20 -10.03 -18.06 22.03
CA CYS A 20 -9.34 -17.52 20.85
C CYS A 20 -10.39 -17.17 19.79
N LYS A 21 -11.12 -16.06 20.01
CA LYS A 21 -11.66 -15.33 18.87
C LYS A 21 -10.45 -14.80 18.11
N SER A 22 -10.05 -15.51 17.05
CA SER A 22 -9.25 -14.90 15.99
C SER A 22 -10.05 -13.69 15.52
N SER A 23 -9.64 -12.51 15.96
CA SER A 23 -10.08 -11.28 15.33
C SER A 23 -9.58 -11.40 13.90
N LYS A 24 -10.46 -11.82 12.99
CA LYS A 24 -10.33 -11.50 11.57
C LYS A 24 -9.99 -10.03 11.56
N ALA A 25 -8.74 -9.70 11.24
CA ALA A 25 -8.29 -8.34 11.08
C ALA A 25 -9.26 -7.70 10.10
N GLN A 26 -10.19 -6.92 10.63
CA GLN A 26 -11.27 -6.31 9.89
C GLN A 26 -10.60 -5.29 8.99
N THR A 27 -10.30 -5.70 7.76
CA THR A 27 -9.81 -4.84 6.67
C THR A 27 -10.80 -3.70 6.37
N SER A 28 -11.96 -3.65 7.04
CA SER A 28 -12.96 -2.60 6.97
C SER A 28 -12.65 -1.35 7.82
N ASN A 29 -11.68 -1.39 8.75
CA ASN A 29 -11.34 -0.22 9.59
C ASN A 29 -10.14 0.59 9.08
N LEU A 30 -9.58 0.26 7.91
CA LEU A 30 -8.39 0.97 7.41
C LEU A 30 -8.71 2.37 6.88
N VAL A 31 -9.96 2.65 6.50
CA VAL A 31 -10.41 3.99 6.13
C VAL A 31 -11.11 4.62 7.34
N SER A 32 -10.33 5.10 8.30
CA SER A 32 -10.89 5.91 9.38
C SER A 32 -11.51 7.17 8.79
N SER A 33 -12.80 7.37 9.03
CA SER A 33 -13.55 8.57 8.69
C SER A 33 -13.15 9.79 9.53
N THR A 34 -12.14 9.67 10.39
CA THR A 34 -11.62 10.78 11.19
C THR A 34 -10.83 11.72 10.28
N LYS A 35 -11.45 12.86 9.94
CA LYS A 35 -10.87 13.89 9.08
C LYS A 35 -9.75 14.63 9.83
N HIS A 36 -8.56 14.03 9.91
CA HIS A 36 -7.37 14.66 10.51
C HIS A 36 -6.74 15.73 9.57
N PHE A 37 -6.97 15.61 8.27
CA PHE A 37 -6.60 16.59 7.23
C PHE A 37 -7.54 16.48 6.02
N SER A 38 -7.50 17.46 5.13
CA SER A 38 -8.10 17.47 3.80
C SER A 38 -7.00 17.47 2.72
N VAL A 39 -7.28 16.79 1.61
CA VAL A 39 -6.41 16.85 0.44
C VAL A 39 -6.87 18.05 -0.39
N VAL A 40 -6.02 19.06 -0.50
CA VAL A 40 -6.29 20.26 -1.31
C VAL A 40 -6.29 19.88 -2.78
N ASN A 41 -5.23 19.18 -3.21
CA ASN A 41 -5.08 18.70 -4.58
C ASN A 41 -4.18 17.47 -4.60
N ALA A 42 -4.37 16.60 -5.59
CA ALA A 42 -3.48 15.49 -5.84
C ALA A 42 -3.37 15.20 -7.34
N TYR A 43 -2.14 15.09 -7.82
CA TYR A 43 -1.84 14.95 -9.24
C TYR A 43 -0.90 13.79 -9.49
N TYR A 44 -1.02 13.20 -10.67
CA TYR A 44 -0.04 12.27 -11.18
C TYR A 44 0.41 12.70 -12.59
N THR A 45 1.70 12.56 -12.85
CA THR A 45 2.33 12.90 -14.13
C THR A 45 3.14 11.71 -14.58
N ASN A 46 2.92 11.26 -15.82
CA ASN A 46 3.77 10.26 -16.44
C ASN A 46 5.01 10.96 -17.00
N TRP A 47 6.18 10.34 -16.86
CA TRP A 47 7.41 10.81 -17.50
C TRP A 47 8.10 9.65 -18.22
N VAL A 48 8.90 9.99 -19.22
CA VAL A 48 9.73 9.05 -19.97
C VAL A 48 11.20 9.41 -19.74
N GLY A 49 12.04 8.40 -19.54
CA GLY A 49 13.48 8.59 -19.38
C GLY A 49 14.16 8.80 -20.74
N GLY A 50 15.44 9.15 -20.70
CA GLY A 50 16.25 9.31 -21.93
C GLY A 50 16.56 8.00 -22.65
N GLN A 51 16.42 6.85 -21.98
CA GLN A 51 16.65 5.52 -22.56
C GLN A 51 15.33 4.83 -22.93
N PRO A 52 15.29 4.10 -24.07
CA PRO A 52 14.15 3.27 -24.44
C PRO A 52 13.75 2.31 -23.30
N GLY A 53 12.45 2.23 -23.03
CA GLY A 53 11.92 1.32 -22.00
C GLY A 53 11.97 1.86 -20.56
N ILE A 54 12.64 2.99 -20.31
CA ILE A 54 12.62 3.67 -19.02
C ILE A 54 11.47 4.68 -19.00
N LYS A 55 10.52 4.47 -18.11
CA LYS A 55 9.42 5.41 -17.86
C LYS A 55 9.05 5.40 -16.40
N GLY A 56 8.29 6.39 -15.99
CA GLY A 56 7.84 6.46 -14.61
C GLY A 56 6.61 7.31 -14.41
N LEU A 57 6.28 7.42 -13.13
CA LEU A 57 5.15 8.19 -12.65
C LEU A 57 5.61 9.00 -11.46
N THR A 58 5.33 10.30 -11.48
CA THR A 58 5.49 11.19 -10.34
C THR A 58 4.11 11.54 -9.80
N ILE A 59 3.91 11.42 -8.50
CA ILE A 59 2.67 11.78 -7.82
C ILE A 59 2.98 12.91 -6.84
N LYS A 60 2.13 13.93 -6.83
CA LYS A 60 2.20 15.08 -5.92
C LYS A 60 0.89 15.19 -5.15
N VAL A 61 0.97 15.25 -3.83
CA VAL A 61 -0.19 15.37 -2.92
C VAL A 61 -0.03 16.62 -2.08
N PHE A 62 -1.04 17.50 -2.13
CA PHE A 62 -1.15 18.73 -1.36
C PHE A 62 -2.19 18.54 -0.26
N ILE A 63 -1.82 18.84 0.98
CA ILE A 63 -2.69 18.73 2.15
C ILE A 63 -2.83 20.10 2.82
N ASP A 64 -3.95 20.30 3.53
CA ASP A 64 -4.24 21.53 4.27
C ASP A 64 -3.50 21.61 5.63
N ASN A 65 -3.09 20.46 6.17
CA ASN A 65 -2.50 20.36 7.51
C ASN A 65 -1.00 20.02 7.42
N PRO A 66 -0.09 20.97 7.68
CA PRO A 66 1.35 20.75 7.60
C PRO A 66 1.92 19.91 8.74
N THR A 67 1.17 19.69 9.82
CA THR A 67 1.60 18.88 10.97
C THR A 67 1.55 17.38 10.67
N ILE A 68 0.75 16.97 9.67
CA ILE A 68 0.58 15.57 9.30
C ILE A 68 1.63 15.17 8.27
N THR A 69 2.36 14.11 8.57
CA THR A 69 3.33 13.51 7.66
C THR A 69 2.73 12.27 6.97
N LEU A 70 2.77 12.30 5.65
CA LEU A 70 2.37 11.15 4.83
C LEU A 70 3.56 10.20 4.69
N ASP A 71 3.32 8.90 4.88
CA ASP A 71 4.35 7.86 4.94
C ASP A 71 4.47 7.13 3.60
N SER A 72 3.39 6.47 3.16
CA SER A 72 3.36 5.67 1.95
C SER A 72 2.11 5.94 1.13
N LEU A 73 2.22 5.75 -0.18
CA LEU A 73 1.14 5.87 -1.14
C LEU A 73 1.00 4.57 -1.93
N TYR A 74 -0.24 4.11 -2.04
CA TYR A 74 -0.65 2.92 -2.78
C TYR A 74 -1.40 3.38 -4.04
N PHE A 75 -0.83 3.09 -5.21
CA PHE A 75 -1.41 3.45 -6.50
C PHE A 75 -1.01 2.45 -7.57
N ARG A 76 -1.96 2.02 -8.41
CA ARG A 76 -1.74 1.04 -9.51
C ARG A 76 -0.95 -0.18 -9.06
N ASN A 77 -1.41 -0.79 -7.98
CA ASN A 77 -0.77 -1.97 -7.37
C ASN A 77 0.66 -1.73 -6.88
N LYS A 78 1.14 -0.50 -6.76
CA LYS A 78 2.47 -0.20 -6.20
C LYS A 78 2.33 0.54 -4.88
N GLN A 79 3.14 0.15 -3.90
CA GLN A 79 3.39 0.93 -2.70
C GLN A 79 4.65 1.76 -2.92
N THR A 80 4.64 3.03 -2.53
CA THR A 80 5.80 3.92 -2.66
C THR A 80 5.83 4.89 -1.49
N ALA A 81 7.00 5.07 -0.88
CA ALA A 81 7.19 6.05 0.19
C ALA A 81 7.00 7.48 -0.34
N LEU A 82 6.26 8.30 0.40
CA LEU A 82 6.11 9.72 0.14
C LEU A 82 7.23 10.49 0.85
N LYS A 83 7.75 11.50 0.18
CA LYS A 83 8.72 12.44 0.75
C LYS A 83 8.15 13.84 0.65
N GLN A 84 8.26 14.61 1.73
CA GLN A 84 7.85 16.01 1.69
C GLN A 84 8.91 16.83 0.95
N ASP A 85 8.48 17.60 -0.04
CA ASP A 85 9.32 18.59 -0.69
C ASP A 85 9.38 19.82 0.21
N LEU A 86 10.56 20.11 0.77
CA LEU A 86 10.78 21.24 1.67
C LEU A 86 11.11 22.53 0.93
N ILE A 87 11.40 22.44 -0.38
CA ILE A 87 11.89 23.54 -1.21
C ILE A 87 10.75 24.13 -2.06
N GLY A 88 9.81 23.29 -2.50
CA GLY A 88 8.68 23.71 -3.34
C GLY A 88 7.62 24.56 -2.62
N ASN A 89 6.95 25.42 -3.38
CA ASN A 89 5.77 26.17 -2.92
C ASN A 89 4.69 25.20 -2.40
N ASN A 90 4.09 25.53 -1.26
CA ASN A 90 3.08 24.72 -0.55
C ASN A 90 3.53 23.33 -0.07
N LYS A 91 4.86 23.05 -0.08
CA LYS A 91 5.50 21.86 0.50
C LYS A 91 4.77 20.53 0.24
N PRO A 92 4.53 20.15 -1.04
CA PRO A 92 3.79 18.94 -1.37
C PRO A 92 4.52 17.68 -0.93
N PHE A 93 3.77 16.60 -0.74
CA PHE A 93 4.33 15.26 -0.65
C PHE A 93 4.49 14.67 -2.05
N ILE A 94 5.69 14.20 -2.37
CA ILE A 94 6.07 13.71 -3.68
C ILE A 94 6.53 12.26 -3.57
N CYS A 95 6.10 11.42 -4.51
CA CYS A 95 6.75 10.15 -4.76
C CYS A 95 6.93 9.95 -6.27
N SER A 96 8.00 9.22 -6.62
CA SER A 96 8.29 8.86 -7.99
C SER A 96 8.50 7.37 -8.08
N THR A 97 7.88 6.75 -9.08
CA THR A 97 8.09 5.35 -9.41
C THR A 97 8.75 5.26 -10.78
N THR A 98 9.80 4.46 -10.87
CA THR A 98 10.41 4.11 -12.14
C THR A 98 9.96 2.72 -12.51
N THR A 99 9.69 2.52 -13.79
CA THR A 99 9.45 1.22 -14.39
C THR A 99 10.47 1.09 -15.52
N SER A 100 11.54 0.36 -15.23
CA SER A 100 12.44 -0.17 -16.26
C SER A 100 11.84 -1.50 -16.72
N LYS A 101 11.36 -1.55 -17.96
CA LYS A 101 11.12 -2.85 -18.59
C LYS A 101 12.44 -3.35 -19.16
N SER A 102 13.07 -4.31 -18.49
CA SER A 102 13.74 -5.40 -19.20
C SER A 102 12.75 -6.56 -19.16
N PRO A 103 11.92 -6.75 -20.20
CA PRO A 103 11.10 -7.96 -20.24
C PRO A 103 12.05 -9.15 -20.32
N ASP A 104 11.79 -10.20 -19.54
CA ASP A 104 12.43 -11.50 -19.76
C ASP A 104 11.91 -12.03 -21.11
N PHE A 105 12.59 -11.64 -22.18
CA PHE A 105 12.36 -12.18 -23.50
C PHE A 105 13.21 -13.43 -23.66
N ILE A 106 12.60 -14.51 -24.13
CA ILE A 106 13.36 -15.63 -24.68
C ILE A 106 13.85 -15.15 -26.04
N LEU A 107 15.06 -14.57 -26.07
CA LEU A 107 15.75 -14.20 -27.30
C LEU A 107 16.33 -15.47 -27.92
N SER A 108 15.64 -16.02 -28.91
CA SER A 108 16.06 -17.22 -29.63
C SER A 108 16.44 -16.91 -31.06
N ASP A 109 17.40 -17.66 -31.60
CA ASP A 109 17.81 -17.55 -33.00
C ASP A 109 16.73 -18.05 -33.98
N ASP A 110 15.77 -18.85 -33.49
CA ASP A 110 14.62 -19.34 -34.26
C ASP A 110 13.40 -18.40 -34.08
N PRO A 111 12.93 -17.71 -35.14
CA PRO A 111 11.79 -16.80 -35.07
C PRO A 111 10.50 -17.44 -34.56
N LYS A 112 10.34 -18.77 -34.71
CA LYS A 112 9.16 -19.48 -34.21
C LYS A 112 9.11 -19.55 -32.69
N LYS A 113 10.26 -19.40 -32.02
CA LYS A 113 10.38 -19.44 -30.55
C LYS A 113 10.12 -18.08 -29.89
N GLU A 114 10.08 -17.00 -30.67
CA GLU A 114 9.66 -15.67 -30.21
C GLU A 114 8.13 -15.57 -30.07
N TYR A 115 7.40 -16.39 -30.84
CA TYR A 115 5.95 -16.43 -30.81
C TYR A 115 5.46 -17.08 -29.50
N GLY A 116 4.88 -16.25 -28.63
CA GLY A 116 4.39 -16.69 -27.32
C GLY A 116 5.14 -16.12 -26.11
N ASN A 117 6.11 -15.21 -26.31
CA ASN A 117 6.70 -14.43 -25.22
C ASN A 117 5.59 -13.81 -24.35
N GLN A 118 5.56 -14.17 -23.06
CA GLN A 118 4.50 -13.72 -22.15
C GLN A 118 4.78 -12.30 -21.63
N ALA A 119 3.73 -11.53 -21.39
CA ALA A 119 3.87 -10.26 -20.72
C ALA A 119 4.43 -10.49 -19.30
N PRO A 120 5.45 -9.73 -18.85
CA PRO A 120 6.02 -9.91 -17.53
C PRO A 120 4.96 -9.78 -16.45
N ASN A 121 4.91 -10.76 -15.54
CA ASN A 121 3.91 -10.83 -14.50
C ASN A 121 4.28 -9.89 -13.34
N ILE A 122 3.76 -8.66 -13.37
CA ILE A 122 3.97 -7.68 -12.30
C ILE A 122 2.91 -7.90 -11.23
N VAL A 123 3.08 -8.94 -10.40
CA VAL A 123 2.22 -9.14 -9.21
C VAL A 123 2.79 -8.32 -8.06
N ASN A 124 2.20 -7.15 -7.84
CA ASN A 124 2.37 -6.43 -6.59
C ASN A 124 1.01 -6.44 -5.87
N ASN A 125 0.89 -7.25 -4.81
CA ASN A 125 -0.34 -7.34 -4.04
C ASN A 125 -0.39 -6.21 -3.02
N ILE A 126 -1.13 -5.14 -3.34
CA ILE A 126 -1.59 -4.17 -2.34
C ILE A 126 -2.92 -4.68 -1.75
N PRO A 127 -3.19 -4.46 -0.45
CA PRO A 127 -4.41 -4.93 0.20
C PRO A 127 -5.65 -4.09 -0.13
N PHE A 128 -5.61 -3.28 -1.21
CA PHE A 128 -6.64 -2.32 -1.56
C PHE A 128 -7.12 -2.53 -3.00
N GLN A 129 -8.43 -2.56 -3.19
CA GLN A 129 -9.04 -2.49 -4.52
C GLN A 129 -9.21 -1.02 -4.92
N LEU A 130 -8.43 -0.58 -5.92
CA LEU A 130 -8.36 0.80 -6.38
C LEU A 130 -8.72 0.90 -7.87
N LYS A 131 -9.51 1.91 -8.23
CA LYS A 131 -9.72 2.30 -9.63
C LYS A 131 -8.47 2.97 -10.21
N ALA A 132 -8.44 3.16 -11.54
CA ALA A 132 -7.29 3.69 -12.26
C ALA A 132 -6.81 5.10 -11.80
N ASN A 133 -7.69 5.89 -11.20
CA ASN A 133 -7.47 7.24 -10.68
C ASN A 133 -7.57 7.33 -9.15
N GLU A 134 -7.74 6.21 -8.45
CA GLU A 134 -7.81 6.18 -6.99
C GLU A 134 -6.46 5.78 -6.41
N ALA A 135 -6.06 6.46 -5.33
CA ALA A 135 -4.91 6.10 -4.53
C ALA A 135 -5.29 6.02 -3.05
N VAL A 136 -4.52 5.28 -2.28
CA VAL A 136 -4.60 5.29 -0.81
C VAL A 136 -3.31 5.84 -0.26
N VAL A 137 -3.40 6.76 0.67
CA VAL A 137 -2.26 7.31 1.39
C VAL A 137 -2.29 6.82 2.83
N SER A 138 -1.17 6.36 3.33
CA SER A 138 -0.98 6.08 4.76
C SER A 138 -0.27 7.24 5.45
N TYR A 139 -0.71 7.54 6.67
CA TYR A 139 -0.13 8.59 7.51
C TYR A 139 -0.15 8.14 8.97
N ASN A 140 0.76 8.70 9.76
CA ASN A 140 0.83 8.41 11.19
C ASN A 140 0.23 9.60 11.97
N PHE A 141 -0.67 9.30 12.90
CA PHE A 141 -1.26 10.29 13.80
C PHE A 141 -1.34 9.67 15.20
N ASN A 142 -0.79 10.33 16.22
CA ASN A 142 -0.74 9.84 17.60
C ASN A 142 -0.28 8.37 17.71
N ASN A 143 0.88 8.04 17.12
CA ASN A 143 1.47 6.70 17.10
C ASN A 143 0.60 5.61 16.44
N THR A 144 -0.47 5.99 15.74
CA THR A 144 -1.37 5.08 15.06
C THR A 144 -1.30 5.32 13.55
N LYS A 145 -1.21 4.25 12.76
CA LYS A 145 -1.17 4.31 11.30
C LYS A 145 -2.58 4.30 10.73
N PHE A 146 -2.90 5.31 9.94
CA PHE A 146 -4.19 5.50 9.29
C PHE A 146 -4.05 5.45 7.78
N TYR A 147 -5.14 5.13 7.08
CA TYR A 147 -5.20 5.14 5.61
C TYR A 147 -6.35 6.00 5.14
N LYS A 148 -6.10 6.74 4.06
CA LYS A 148 -7.10 7.61 3.44
C LYS A 148 -7.10 7.41 1.94
N LYS A 149 -8.29 7.15 1.38
CA LYS A 149 -8.51 7.10 -0.07
C LYS A 149 -8.55 8.53 -0.63
N ILE A 150 -7.87 8.74 -1.74
CA ILE A 150 -7.78 10.02 -2.46
C ILE A 150 -7.98 9.78 -3.96
N ILE A 151 -8.43 10.81 -4.67
CA ILE A 151 -8.56 10.78 -6.12
C ILE A 151 -7.41 11.59 -6.72
N LEU A 152 -6.68 11.00 -7.65
CA LEU A 152 -5.60 11.67 -8.38
C LEU A 152 -6.11 12.21 -9.71
N LYS A 153 -5.77 13.46 -10.02
CA LYS A 153 -6.00 14.07 -11.33
C LYS A 153 -4.77 13.86 -12.21
N LYS A 154 -4.98 13.63 -13.50
CA LYS A 154 -3.89 13.60 -14.47
C LYS A 154 -3.45 15.05 -14.73
N GLN A 155 -2.14 15.30 -14.65
CA GLN A 155 -1.54 16.57 -15.09
C GLN A 155 -0.98 16.44 -16.50
#